data_AF-B3NIR0-F1
#
_entry.id   AF-B3NIR0-F1
#
_cell.length_a   1.000
_cell.length_b   1.000
_cell.length_c   1.000
_cell.angle_alpha   90.00
_cell.angle_beta   90.00
_cell.angle_gamma   90.00
#
_symmetry.space_group_name_H-M   'P 1'
#
loop_
_entity.id
_entity.type
_entity.pdbx_description
1 polymer ?
#
loop_
_entity_poly.entity_id
_entity_poly.type
_entity_poly.pdbx_seq_one_letter_code
_entity_poly.pdbx_strand_id
1 'polypeptide(L)'
;MPRNINAERDNPCLKEQELSFKCLNKNNFDRDKCEIYFANYNNCKEFWNKVKSERRAKGIAPYLPPLEERDAIKAEYMKEKPQQS
;
A
#
# COMPACT_ATOMS: atom_id res chain seq x y z
N MET A 1 3.36 -2.72 -23.39
CA MET A 1 2.51 -1.84 -22.56
C MET A 1 3.31 -0.58 -22.24
N PRO A 2 2.79 0.64 -22.50
CA PRO A 2 3.46 1.86 -22.10
C PRO A 2 3.56 1.95 -20.56
N ARG A 3 4.66 2.52 -20.06
CA ARG A 3 4.89 2.72 -18.63
C ARG A 3 3.85 3.73 -18.11
N ASN A 4 3.05 3.34 -17.12
CA ASN A 4 2.12 4.27 -16.47
C ASN A 4 2.91 5.21 -15.56
N ILE A 5 3.12 6.45 -16.00
CA ILE A 5 3.85 7.49 -15.26
C ILE A 5 3.16 7.92 -13.96
N ASN A 6 1.85 7.66 -13.84
CA ASN A 6 1.05 8.03 -12.66
C ASN A 6 0.89 6.86 -11.68
N ALA A 7 1.56 5.72 -11.91
CA ALA A 7 1.38 4.53 -11.10
C ALA A 7 1.63 4.78 -9.60
N GLU A 8 2.65 5.56 -9.24
CA GLU A 8 2.94 5.90 -7.85
C GLU A 8 1.84 6.76 -7.22
N ARG A 9 1.30 7.72 -7.99
CA ARG A 9 0.22 8.60 -7.54
C ARG A 9 -1.07 7.81 -7.34
N ASP A 10 -1.43 6.94 -8.28
CA ASP A 10 -2.74 6.31 -8.32
C ASP A 10 -2.78 4.99 -7.49
N ASN A 11 -1.62 4.34 -7.31
CA ASN A 11 -1.49 3.13 -6.50
C ASN A 11 -0.53 3.36 -5.30
N PRO A 12 -1.07 3.56 -4.09
CA PRO A 12 -0.24 3.76 -2.91
C PRO A 12 0.48 2.49 -2.41
N CYS A 13 0.22 1.35 -3.04
CA CYS A 13 0.83 0.04 -2.77
C CYS A 13 1.62 -0.49 -3.98
N LEU A 14 2.09 0.40 -4.86
CA LEU A 14 2.83 0.02 -6.07
C LEU A 14 4.06 -0.83 -5.73
N LYS A 15 4.82 -0.43 -4.70
CA LYS A 15 6.03 -1.14 -4.27
C LYS A 15 5.73 -2.58 -3.84
N GLU A 16 4.73 -2.78 -2.98
CA GLU A 16 4.35 -4.11 -2.50
C GLU A 16 3.79 -4.98 -3.63
N GLN A 17 3.04 -4.36 -4.56
CA GLN A 17 2.58 -5.03 -5.77
C GLN A 17 3.76 -5.51 -6.63
N GLU A 18 4.73 -4.65 -6.91
CA GLU A 18 5.92 -5.00 -7.69
C GLU A 18 6.75 -6.10 -7.02
N LEU A 19 6.90 -6.06 -5.70
CA LEU A 19 7.58 -7.11 -4.94
C LEU A 19 6.84 -8.45 -5.03
N SER A 20 5.50 -8.45 -4.96
CA SER A 20 4.70 -9.67 -5.12
C SER A 20 4.87 -10.28 -6.52
N PHE A 21 4.85 -9.46 -7.57
CA PHE A 21 5.10 -9.93 -8.94
C PHE A 21 6.54 -10.40 -9.13
N LYS A 22 7.52 -9.71 -8.55
CA LYS A 22 8.92 -10.13 -8.59
C LYS A 22 9.11 -11.49 -7.93
N CYS A 23 8.45 -11.74 -6.80
CA CYS A 23 8.48 -13.05 -6.15
C CYS A 23 7.88 -14.13 -7.05
N LEU A 24 6.69 -13.89 -7.62
CA LEU A 24 6.03 -14.84 -8.53
C LEU A 24 6.92 -15.18 -9.73
N ASN A 25 7.47 -14.17 -10.39
CA ASN A 25 8.35 -14.36 -11.55
C ASN A 25 9.58 -15.20 -11.21
N LYS A 26 10.11 -15.06 -9.98
CA LYS A 26 11.30 -15.80 -9.53
C LYS A 26 10.97 -17.25 -9.12
N ASN A 27 9.72 -17.54 -8.79
CA ASN A 27 9.28 -18.81 -8.24
C ASN A 27 8.33 -19.58 -9.18
N ASN A 28 8.39 -19.33 -10.50
CA ASN A 28 7.51 -19.96 -11.49
C ASN A 28 6.01 -19.82 -11.14
N PHE A 29 5.63 -18.65 -10.61
CA PHE A 29 4.27 -18.32 -10.17
C PHE A 29 3.72 -19.19 -9.02
N ASP A 30 4.59 -19.87 -8.29
CA ASP A 30 4.27 -20.54 -7.04
C ASP A 30 3.89 -19.51 -5.97
N ARG A 31 2.60 -19.47 -5.60
CA ARG A 31 2.03 -18.49 -4.69
C ARG A 31 2.44 -18.72 -3.24
N ASP A 32 2.63 -19.98 -2.86
CA ASP A 32 2.92 -20.38 -1.48
C ASP A 32 4.31 -19.86 -1.07
N LYS A 33 5.23 -19.74 -2.03
CA LYS A 33 6.55 -19.12 -1.82
C LYS A 33 6.52 -17.59 -1.67
N CYS A 34 5.36 -16.96 -1.89
CA CYS A 34 5.22 -15.51 -1.94
C CYS A 34 4.23 -14.94 -0.92
N GLU A 35 3.77 -15.74 0.05
CA GLU A 35 2.77 -15.36 1.04
C GLU A 35 3.10 -14.05 1.77
N ILE A 36 4.35 -13.85 2.20
CA ILE A 36 4.79 -12.63 2.89
C ILE A 36 4.58 -11.38 2.01
N TYR A 37 4.86 -11.48 0.71
CA TYR A 37 4.67 -10.36 -0.21
C TYR A 37 3.18 -10.04 -0.42
N PHE A 38 2.33 -11.07 -0.46
CA PHE A 38 0.88 -10.87 -0.51
C PHE A 38 0.33 -10.29 0.80
N ALA A 39 0.82 -10.75 1.95
CA ALA A 39 0.46 -10.20 3.25
C ALA A 39 0.82 -8.71 3.32
N ASN A 40 2.03 -8.33 2.89
CA ASN A 40 2.46 -6.93 2.83
C ASN A 40 1.57 -6.10 1.89
N TYR A 41 1.24 -6.62 0.71
CA TYR A 41 0.35 -5.94 -0.23
C TYR A 41 -1.06 -5.76 0.33
N ASN A 42 -1.60 -6.76 1.02
CA ASN A 42 -2.91 -6.69 1.66
C ASN A 42 -2.92 -5.71 2.84
N ASN A 43 -1.91 -5.75 3.70
CA ASN A 43 -1.74 -4.79 4.80
C ASN A 43 -1.67 -3.35 4.28
N CYS A 44 -0.95 -3.13 3.18
CA CYS A 44 -0.89 -1.82 2.54
C CYS A 44 -2.28 -1.35 2.06
N LYS A 45 -3.03 -2.22 1.36
CA LYS A 45 -4.38 -1.88 0.89
C LYS A 45 -5.32 -1.58 2.06
N GLU A 46 -5.26 -2.37 3.12
CA GLU A 46 -6.08 -2.18 4.32
C GLU A 46 -5.82 -0.82 4.96
N PHE A 47 -4.54 -0.50 5.18
CA PHE A 47 -4.12 0.80 5.71
C PHE A 47 -4.65 1.96 4.86
N TRP A 48 -4.44 1.95 3.55
CA TRP A 48 -4.88 3.05 2.69
C TRP A 48 -6.41 3.11 2.52
N ASN A 49 -7.10 1.97 2.64
CA ASN A 49 -8.57 1.97 2.69
C ASN A 49 -9.09 2.65 3.96
N LYS A 50 -8.45 2.40 5.11
CA LYS A 50 -8.77 3.10 6.38
C LYS A 50 -8.54 4.60 6.24
N VAL A 51 -7.37 5.03 5.73
CA VAL A 51 -7.07 6.45 5.50
C VAL A 51 -8.09 7.12 4.57
N LYS A 52 -8.44 6.47 3.43
CA LYS A 52 -9.48 6.98 2.52
C LYS A 52 -10.83 7.12 3.19
N SER A 53 -11.22 6.13 4.00
CA SER A 53 -12.49 6.15 4.73
C SER A 53 -12.54 7.30 5.74
N GLU A 54 -11.46 7.51 6.50
CA GLU A 54 -11.36 8.60 7.48
C GLU A 54 -11.37 9.97 6.81
N ARG A 55 -10.61 10.15 5.72
CA ARG A 55 -10.63 11.40 4.95
C ARG A 55 -12.01 11.69 4.37
N ARG A 56 -12.71 10.66 3.87
CA ARG A 56 -14.08 10.79 3.39
C ARG A 56 -15.04 11.19 4.50
N ALA A 57 -14.95 10.59 5.69
CA ALA A 57 -15.76 10.94 6.84
C ALA A 57 -15.53 12.39 7.31
N LYS A 58 -14.29 12.89 7.17
CA LYS A 58 -13.91 14.28 7.48
C LYS A 58 -14.17 15.26 6.33
N GLY A 59 -14.67 14.81 5.19
CA GLY A 59 -14.90 15.66 4.01
C GLY A 59 -13.62 16.16 3.32
N ILE A 60 -12.47 15.53 3.55
CA ILE A 60 -11.16 15.97 3.03
C ILE A 60 -10.91 15.33 1.65
N ALA A 61 -10.89 16.15 0.59
CA ALA A 61 -10.52 15.74 -0.75
C ALA A 61 -9.09 16.22 -1.12
N PRO A 62 -8.29 15.43 -1.87
CA PRO A 62 -8.59 14.10 -2.40
C PRO A 62 -8.64 13.03 -1.30
N TYR A 63 -9.47 11.99 -1.48
CA TYR A 63 -9.61 10.91 -0.49
C TYR A 63 -8.35 10.04 -0.39
N LEU A 64 -7.65 9.83 -1.51
CA LEU A 64 -6.30 9.28 -1.49
C LEU A 64 -5.31 10.44 -1.30
N PRO A 65 -4.46 10.41 -0.25
CA PRO A 65 -3.51 11.48 -0.02
C PRO A 65 -2.51 11.66 -1.19
N PRO A 66 -2.14 12.92 -1.49
CA PRO A 66 -1.00 13.25 -2.35
C PRO A 66 0.29 12.58 -1.85
N LEU A 67 1.28 12.43 -2.75
CA LEU A 67 2.51 11.68 -2.47
C LEU A 67 3.30 12.27 -1.29
N GLU A 68 3.37 13.58 -1.21
CA GLU A 68 4.05 14.37 -0.19
C GLU A 68 3.49 14.14 1.22
N GLU A 69 2.21 13.79 1.36
CA GLU A 69 1.58 13.52 2.66
C GLU A 69 1.80 12.08 3.13
N ARG A 70 2.13 11.15 2.22
CA ARG A 70 2.03 9.71 2.51
C ARG A 70 3.01 9.23 3.57
N ASP A 71 4.23 9.75 3.54
CA ASP A 71 5.27 9.33 4.48
C ASP A 71 4.96 9.78 5.90
N ALA A 72 4.42 11.00 6.06
CA ALA A 72 3.94 11.49 7.34
C ALA A 72 2.77 10.66 7.87
N ILE A 73 1.75 10.39 7.04
CA ILE A 73 0.57 9.60 7.46
C ILE A 73 0.98 8.17 7.88
N LYS A 74 1.90 7.53 7.14
CA LYS A 74 2.44 6.22 7.54
C LYS A 74 3.18 6.29 8.87
N ALA A 75 4.04 7.31 9.07
CA ALA A 75 4.79 7.46 10.30
C ALA A 75 3.87 7.65 11.52
N GLU A 76 2.83 8.47 11.41
CA GLU A 76 1.84 8.65 12.48
C GLU A 76 1.08 7.36 12.77
N TYR A 77 0.61 6.65 11.75
CA TYR A 77 -0.08 5.36 11.94
C TYR A 77 0.79 4.31 12.66
N MET A 78 2.09 4.28 12.38
CA MET A 78 3.01 3.35 13.06
C MET A 78 3.27 3.72 14.52
N LYS A 79 3.13 5.00 14.90
CA LYS A 79 3.21 5.44 16.30
C LYS A 79 1.95 5.09 17.08
N GLU A 80 0.78 5.20 16.43
CA GLU A 80 -0.53 4.93 17.06
C GLU A 80 -0.84 3.44 17.19
N LYS A 81 -0.22 2.59 16.37
CA LYS A 81 -0.41 1.15 16.47
C LYS A 81 0.26 0.67 17.76
N PRO A 82 -0.49 0.15 18.76
CA PRO A 82 0.15 -0.46 19.92
C PRO A 82 1.08 -1.56 19.42
N GLN A 83 2.35 -1.53 19.85
CA GLN A 83 3.28 -2.64 19.64
C GLN A 83 2.53 -3.92 20.04
N GLN A 84 2.23 -4.77 19.06
CA GLN A 84 1.85 -6.13 19.35
C GLN A 84 3.06 -6.74 20.05
N SER A 85 2.98 -6.88 21.38
CA SER A 85 3.84 -7.77 22.16
C SER A 85 3.60 -9.21 21.74
#